data_AF-A0A9W7HPD7-F1
#
_entry.id   AF-A0A9W7HPD7-F1
#
_cell.length_a   1.000
_cell.length_b   1.000
_cell.length_c   1.000
_cell.angle_alpha   90.00
_cell.angle_beta   90.00
_cell.angle_gamma   90.00
#
_symmetry.space_group_name_H-M   'P 1'
#
loop_
_entity.id
_entity.type
_entity.pdbx_description
1 polymer ?
#
loop_
_entity_poly.entity_id
_entity_poly.type
_entity_poly.pdbx_seq_one_letter_code
_entity_poly.pdbx_strand_id
1 'polypeptide(L)' 'MTELGPFRVNSDGRTLFMNDFAWNNVANVIFLESPAGVGFSYSNTSSDYVNAGDTTTAIDTYTFLVNWLERFPPSAP' A
#
# COMPACT_ATOMS: atom_id res chain seq x y z
N MET A 1 -4.08 -5.29 -8.09
CA MET A 1 -4.37 -4.48 -9.31
C MET A 1 -5.72 -4.86 -9.96
N THR A 2 -6.70 -5.26 -9.15
CA THR A 2 -7.93 -5.94 -9.61
C THR A 2 -9.21 -5.24 -9.19
N GLU A 3 -9.13 -4.23 -8.31
CA GLU A 3 -10.29 -3.58 -7.69
C GLU A 3 -10.35 -2.07 -7.96
N LEU A 4 -9.81 -1.22 -7.07
CA LEU A 4 -10.10 0.22 -7.10
C LEU A 4 -8.97 1.12 -7.62
N GLY A 5 -7.82 0.52 -8.00
CA GLY A 5 -6.68 1.25 -8.56
C GLY A 5 -6.90 1.75 -10.00
N PRO A 6 -6.05 2.69 -10.47
CA PRO A 6 -6.16 3.34 -11.78
C PRO A 6 -5.98 2.41 -12.97
N PHE A 7 -5.30 1.27 -12.77
CA PHE A 7 -4.97 0.34 -13.84
C PHE A 7 -5.42 -1.09 -13.53
N ARG A 8 -5.64 -1.84 -14.61
CA ARG A 8 -5.88 -3.28 -14.64
C ARG A 8 -4.81 -3.95 -15.51
N VAL A 9 -4.48 -5.19 -15.19
CA VAL A 9 -3.54 -6.02 -15.98
C VAL A 9 -4.31 -6.72 -17.09
N ASN A 10 -3.80 -6.63 -18.33
CA ASN A 10 -4.33 -7.39 -19.45
C ASN A 10 -4.03 -8.89 -19.32
N SER A 11 -4.72 -9.73 -20.10
CA SER A 11 -4.52 -11.18 -20.09
C SER A 11 -3.11 -11.63 -20.48
N ASP A 12 -2.31 -10.77 -21.13
CA ASP A 12 -0.91 -11.02 -21.45
C ASP A 12 0.02 -10.96 -20.23
N GLY A 13 -0.47 -10.47 -19.08
CA GLY A 13 0.30 -10.30 -17.84
C GLY A 13 1.43 -9.26 -17.95
N ARG A 14 1.46 -8.46 -19.02
CA ARG A 14 2.58 -7.56 -19.36
C ARG A 14 2.12 -6.12 -19.62
N THR A 15 0.89 -5.92 -20.08
CA THR A 15 0.35 -4.59 -20.39
C THR A 15 -0.76 -4.19 -19.43
N LEU A 16 -1.00 -2.88 -19.34
CA LEU A 16 -2.00 -2.28 -18.47
C LEU A 16 -3.06 -1.55 -19.29
N PHE A 17 -4.29 -1.49 -18.78
CA PHE A 17 -5.35 -0.61 -19.28
C PHE A 17 -5.97 0.21 -18.14
N MET A 18 -6.52 1.37 -18.47
CA MET A 18 -7.14 2.29 -17.50
C MET A 18 -8.43 1.71 -16.93
N ASN A 19 -8.67 1.98 -15.65
CA ASN A 19 -9.92 1.70 -14.96
C ASN A 19 -10.74 2.99 -14.84
N ASP A 20 -11.79 3.12 -15.66
CA ASP A 20 -12.64 4.33 -15.69
C ASP A 20 -13.36 4.59 -14.34
N PHE A 21 -13.48 3.58 -13.48
CA PHE A 21 -14.12 3.67 -12.17
C PHE A 21 -13.11 3.65 -11.01
N ALA A 22 -11.85 4.02 -11.26
CA ALA A 22 -10.83 4.03 -10.23
C ALA A 22 -11.13 5.08 -9.15
N TRP A 23 -10.86 4.72 -7.89
CA TRP A 23 -11.15 5.61 -6.75
C TRP A 23 -10.24 6.84 -6.72
N ASN A 24 -9.08 6.77 -7.38
CA ASN A 24 -8.21 7.93 -7.51
C ASN A 24 -8.78 9.04 -8.40
N ASN A 25 -9.94 8.85 -9.04
CA ASN A 25 -10.66 9.90 -9.73
C ASN A 25 -11.25 10.96 -8.78
N VAL A 26 -11.45 10.62 -7.50
CA VAL A 26 -12.09 11.50 -6.50
C VAL A 26 -11.30 11.62 -5.19
N ALA A 27 -10.15 10.95 -5.08
CA ALA A 27 -9.30 10.99 -3.89
C ALA A 27 -7.83 10.74 -4.23
N ASN A 28 -6.92 11.16 -3.35
CA ASN A 28 -5.56 10.65 -3.34
C ASN A 28 -5.57 9.31 -2.60
N VAL A 29 -5.24 8.21 -3.30
CA VAL A 29 -5.30 6.85 -2.75
C VAL A 29 -3.90 6.29 -2.55
N ILE A 30 -3.61 5.80 -1.35
CA ILE A 30 -2.36 5.11 -1.01
C ILE A 30 -2.67 3.63 -0.81
N PHE A 31 -1.93 2.76 -1.49
CA PHE A 31 -2.01 1.30 -1.30
C PHE A 31 -0.84 0.86 -0.43
N LEU A 32 -1.13 0.21 0.70
CA LEU A 32 -0.15 -0.28 1.65
C LEU A 32 -0.23 -1.81 1.73
N GLU A 33 0.89 -2.49 1.49
CA GLU A 33 1.03 -3.92 1.73
C GLU A 33 1.54 -4.13 3.17
N SER A 34 0.69 -4.67 4.05
CA SER A 34 0.95 -4.80 5.49
C SER A 34 0.35 -6.11 6.02
N PRO A 35 0.98 -6.78 7.01
CA PRO A 35 2.26 -6.44 7.64
C PRO A 35 3.49 -6.76 6.76
N ALA A 36 4.70 -6.56 7.32
CA ALA A 36 5.93 -7.07 6.71
C ALA A 36 5.79 -8.58 6.40
N GLY A 37 6.14 -8.97 5.16
CA GLY A 37 5.92 -10.30 4.62
C GLY A 37 4.79 -10.37 3.59
N VAL A 38 3.93 -9.36 3.50
CA VAL A 38 2.89 -9.25 2.46
C VAL A 38 3.45 -8.52 1.24
N GLY A 39 3.35 -9.18 0.07
CA GLY A 39 3.76 -8.58 -1.21
C GLY A 39 5.23 -8.21 -1.24
N PHE A 40 5.52 -6.91 -1.35
CA PHE A 40 6.88 -6.36 -1.41
C PHE A 40 7.39 -5.85 -0.05
N SER A 41 6.55 -5.78 0.99
CA SER A 41 6.97 -5.39 2.33
C SER A 41 7.79 -6.49 3.00
N TYR A 42 8.95 -6.16 3.58
CA TYR A 42 9.86 -7.13 4.20
C TYR A 42 10.47 -6.62 5.52
N SER A 43 10.91 -7.56 6.35
CA SER A 43 11.77 -7.32 7.51
C SER A 43 13.09 -8.08 7.35
N ASN A 44 14.17 -7.48 7.87
CA ASN A 44 15.46 -8.16 8.00
C ASN A 44 15.49 -9.14 9.18
N THR A 45 14.47 -9.15 10.03
CA THR A 45 14.36 -10.02 11.19
C THR A 45 13.29 -11.08 10.93
N SER A 46 13.72 -12.33 10.73
CA SER A 46 12.79 -13.41 10.35
C SER A 46 11.69 -13.70 11.37
N SER A 47 11.89 -13.36 12.66
CA SER A 47 10.86 -13.55 13.69
C SER A 47 9.66 -12.62 13.51
N ASP A 48 9.81 -11.48 12.82
CA ASP A 48 8.72 -10.52 12.62
C ASP A 48 7.60 -11.12 11.78
N TYR A 49 7.94 -12.02 10.84
CA TYR A 49 6.96 -12.73 10.01
C TYR A 49 6.09 -13.71 10.81
N VAL A 50 6.58 -14.21 11.95
CA VAL A 50 5.87 -15.17 12.80
C VAL A 50 5.11 -14.46 13.91
N ASN A 51 5.65 -13.35 14.40
CA ASN A 51 5.10 -12.58 15.52
C ASN A 51 4.08 -11.52 15.09
N ALA A 52 3.80 -11.39 13.80
CA ALA A 52 2.81 -10.46 13.30
C ALA A 52 1.41 -10.80 13.84
N GLY A 53 0.73 -9.79 14.41
CA GLY A 53 -0.66 -9.86 14.85
C GLY A 53 -1.29 -8.48 14.91
N ASP A 54 -2.57 -8.40 15.27
CA ASP A 54 -3.37 -7.18 15.18
C ASP A 54 -2.68 -5.95 15.80
N THR A 55 -2.13 -6.10 17.00
CA THR A 55 -1.47 -5.00 17.72
C THR A 55 -0.18 -4.55 17.02
N THR A 56 0.69 -5.47 16.58
CA THR A 56 1.95 -5.11 15.94
C THR A 56 1.71 -4.50 14.56
N THR A 57 0.79 -5.08 13.78
CA THR A 57 0.41 -4.54 12.47
C THR A 57 -0.19 -3.13 12.56
N ALA A 58 -1.01 -2.86 13.59
CA ALA A 58 -1.55 -1.51 13.82
C ALA A 58 -0.47 -0.50 14.18
N ILE A 59 0.49 -0.87 15.03
CA ILE A 59 1.63 -0.02 15.41
C ILE A 59 2.50 0.28 14.18
N ASP A 60 2.87 -0.75 13.41
CA ASP A 60 3.72 -0.58 12.22
C ASP A 60 3.04 0.26 11.14
N THR A 61 1.72 0.06 10.95
CA THR A 61 0.92 0.85 10.00
C THR A 61 0.84 2.31 10.44
N TYR A 62 0.70 2.58 11.74
CA TYR A 62 0.76 3.95 12.29
C TYR A 62 2.14 4.58 12.05
N THR A 63 3.22 3.87 12.33
CA THR A 63 4.59 4.34 12.07
C THR A 63 4.81 4.62 10.58
N PHE A 64 4.30 3.76 9.68
CA PHE A 64 4.31 4.03 8.25
C PHE A 64 3.62 5.36 7.91
N LEU A 65 2.41 5.60 8.42
CA LEU A 65 1.65 6.82 8.10
C LEU A 65 2.36 8.10 8.57
N VAL A 66 2.93 8.09 9.78
CA VAL A 66 3.72 9.23 10.29
C VAL A 66 4.90 9.52 9.37
N ASN A 67 5.72 8.51 9.08
CA ASN A 67 6.89 8.67 8.21
C ASN A 67 6.51 9.06 6.77
N TRP A 68 5.39 8.53 6.27
CA TRP A 68 4.89 8.86 4.94
C TRP A 68 4.47 10.32 4.85
N LEU A 69 3.74 10.84 5.85
CA LEU A 69 3.32 12.24 5.92
C LEU A 69 4.50 13.21 6.10
N GLU A 70 5.56 12.79 6.80
CA GLU A 70 6.80 13.57 6.88
C GLU A 70 7.52 13.65 5.52
N ARG A 71 7.56 12.54 4.78
CA ARG A 71 8.18 12.49 3.44
C ARG A 71 7.34 13.22 2.38
N PHE A 72 6.02 13.12 2.48
CA PHE A 72 5.04 13.74 1.58
C PHE A 72 4.19 14.72 2.38
N PRO A 73 4.78 15.86 2.81
CA PRO A 73 4.03 16.85 3.54
C PRO A 73 2.85 17.32 2.69
N PRO A 74 1.68 17.57 3.30
CA PRO A 74 0.57 18.18 2.58
C PRO A 74 1.07 19.46 1.92
N SER A 75 0.78 19.66 0.63
CA SER A 75 0.90 20.98 0.05
C SER A 75 0.04 21.92 0.90
N ALA A 76 0.68 22.84 1.62
CA ALA A 76 -0.03 23.90 2.32
C ALA A 76 -0.96 24.61 1.33
N PRO A 77 -2.17 25.04 1.76
CA PRO A 77 -3.08 25.79 0.91
C PRO A 77 -2.43 27.06 0.32
#